data_AF-A0A498LMI6-F1
#
_entry.id   AF-A0A498LMI6-F1
#
_cell.length_a   1.000
_cell.length_b   1.000
_cell.length_c   1.000
_cell.angle_alpha   90.00
_cell.angle_beta   90.00
_cell.angle_gamma   90.00
#
_symmetry.space_group_name_H-M   'P 1'
#
loop_
_entity.id
_entity.type
_entity.pdbx_description
1 polymer ?
#
loop_
_entity_poly.entity_id
_entity_poly.type
_entity_poly.pdbx_seq_one_letter_code
_entity_poly.pdbx_strand_id
1 'polypeptide(L)'
;MKEDMTYLCINAADASSQNLSQHFKESIRFIHECRLNGGACLVHWWVCPLEYGFIFVWYCDMLCLAGVSRSTTMVVAYLMTVTNYGWEECLTAVKAVRSFVGPNYGFQQQLQEFQMKQVLEYRAWLRTSYRPSPFKDQEQVEALLSLYTEQQQQGQQNDLDLMSQGSRIYPLSYHQYSASGSKR
;
A
#
# COMPACT_ATOMS: atom_id res chain seq x y z
N MET A 1 34.13 1.56 5.85
CA MET A 1 33.72 2.30 4.63
C MET A 1 32.27 2.70 4.84
N LYS A 2 31.93 3.99 4.76
CA LYS A 2 30.52 4.40 4.79
C LYS A 2 29.91 3.94 3.46
N GLU A 3 28.78 3.24 3.51
CA GLU A 3 28.01 2.92 2.32
C GLU A 3 27.58 4.24 1.66
N ASP A 4 27.94 4.44 0.39
CA ASP A 4 27.48 5.60 -0.38
C ASP A 4 25.98 5.46 -0.62
N MET A 5 25.19 6.22 0.14
CA MET A 5 23.75 6.28 -0.01
C MET A 5 23.38 7.32 -1.07
N THR A 6 22.63 6.91 -2.09
CA THR A 6 22.08 7.79 -3.12
C THR A 6 20.66 8.18 -2.75
N TYR A 7 20.27 9.43 -3.04
CA TYR A 7 18.98 9.99 -2.65
C TYR A 7 18.24 10.60 -3.83
N LEU A 8 16.92 10.40 -3.85
CA LEU A 8 15.98 11.13 -4.69
C LEU A 8 14.99 11.88 -3.79
N CYS A 9 15.01 13.21 -3.86
CA CYS A 9 14.17 14.07 -3.02
C CYS A 9 13.01 14.67 -3.82
N ILE A 10 11.78 14.32 -3.45
CA ILE A 10 10.56 14.87 -4.05
C ILE A 10 9.86 15.73 -3.00
N ASN A 11 9.62 17.00 -3.33
CA ASN A 11 8.87 17.91 -2.46
C ASN A 11 7.38 17.91 -2.86
N ALA A 12 6.51 17.34 -2.01
CA ALA A 12 5.08 17.22 -2.28
C ALA A 12 4.21 17.19 -1.00
N ALA A 13 3.06 17.87 -1.01
CA ALA A 13 2.11 17.81 0.10
C ALA A 13 1.28 16.50 0.08
N ASP A 14 0.78 16.03 1.23
CA ASP A 14 -0.25 14.97 1.28
C ASP A 14 -1.64 15.56 1.04
N ALA A 15 -1.80 16.23 -0.10
CA ALA A 15 -3.05 16.84 -0.50
C ALA A 15 -3.57 16.13 -1.75
N SER A 16 -4.89 15.96 -1.84
CA SER A 16 -5.51 15.40 -3.06
C SER A 16 -5.24 16.24 -4.31
N SER A 17 -4.96 17.53 -4.14
CA SER A 17 -4.57 18.46 -5.20
C SER A 17 -3.09 18.35 -5.62
N GLN A 18 -2.25 17.68 -4.83
CA GLN A 18 -0.83 17.54 -5.14
C GLN A 18 -0.65 16.61 -6.34
N ASN A 19 0.06 17.07 -7.37
CA ASN A 19 0.40 16.24 -8.51
C ASN A 19 1.65 15.39 -8.20
N LEU A 20 1.47 14.09 -8.02
CA LEU A 20 2.56 13.12 -7.85
C LEU A 20 2.92 12.43 -9.17
N SER A 21 2.00 12.37 -10.14
CA SER A 21 2.21 11.65 -11.40
C SER A 21 3.39 12.20 -12.21
N GLN A 22 3.66 13.50 -12.11
CA GLN A 22 4.83 14.14 -12.71
C GLN A 22 6.17 13.53 -12.26
N HIS A 23 6.22 12.91 -11.08
CA HIS A 23 7.42 12.31 -10.51
C HIS A 23 7.51 10.79 -10.72
N PHE A 24 6.50 10.15 -11.34
CA PHE A 24 6.48 8.70 -11.50
C PHE A 24 7.68 8.20 -12.31
N LYS A 25 8.01 8.84 -13.43
CA LYS A 25 9.12 8.38 -14.29
C LYS A 25 10.46 8.39 -13.57
N GLU A 26 10.77 9.47 -12.87
CA GLU A 26 12.01 9.62 -12.12
C GLU A 26 12.07 8.64 -10.94
N SER A 27 10.97 8.51 -10.19
CA SER A 27 10.87 7.60 -9.05
C SER A 27 11.03 6.14 -9.48
N ILE A 28 10.36 5.74 -10.56
CA ILE A 28 10.42 4.38 -11.09
C ILE A 28 11.84 4.05 -11.54
N ARG A 29 12.48 4.96 -12.28
CA ARG A 29 13.88 4.80 -12.69
C ARG A 29 14.79 4.57 -11.49
N PHE A 30 14.69 5.45 -10.48
CA PHE A 30 15.52 5.40 -9.29
C PHE A 30 15.37 4.08 -8.52
N ILE A 31 14.12 3.64 -8.28
CA ILE A 31 13.84 2.37 -7.60
C ILE A 31 14.40 1.19 -8.42
N HIS A 32 14.19 1.20 -9.74
CA HIS A 32 14.60 0.10 -10.60
C HIS A 32 16.13 -0.03 -10.69
N GLU A 33 16.84 1.08 -10.89
CA GLU A 33 18.31 1.09 -10.92
C GLU A 33 18.91 0.68 -9.59
N CYS A 34 18.33 1.13 -8.47
CA CYS A 34 18.75 0.69 -7.14
C CYS A 34 18.67 -0.85 -7.01
N ARG A 35 17.54 -1.44 -7.41
CA ARG A 35 17.35 -2.89 -7.37
C ARG A 35 18.31 -3.64 -8.29
N LEU A 36 18.54 -3.14 -9.51
CA LEU A 36 19.45 -3.76 -10.48
C LEU A 36 20.89 -3.81 -9.98
N ASN A 37 21.31 -2.80 -9.22
CA ASN A 37 22.63 -2.75 -8.60
C ASN A 37 22.74 -3.61 -7.33
N GLY A 38 21.73 -4.44 -7.04
CA GLY A 38 21.69 -5.26 -5.83
C GLY A 38 21.45 -4.46 -4.54
N GLY A 39 21.06 -3.19 -4.67
CA GLY A 39 20.74 -2.31 -3.55
C GLY A 39 19.30 -2.50 -3.06
N ALA A 40 19.03 -1.98 -1.87
CA ALA A 40 17.69 -1.87 -1.32
C ALA A 40 17.21 -0.41 -1.42
N CYS A 41 16.01 -0.20 -1.99
CA CYS A 41 15.37 1.11 -2.08
C CYS A 41 14.23 1.21 -1.05
N LEU A 42 14.18 2.28 -0.27
CA LEU A 42 13.06 2.64 0.59
C LEU A 42 12.44 3.92 0.04
N VAL A 43 11.13 3.89 0.00
CA VAL A 43 10.31 5.05 -0.31
C VAL A 43 9.59 5.45 0.98
N HIS A 44 9.96 6.59 1.54
CA HIS A 44 9.28 7.14 2.72
C HIS A 44 8.94 8.61 2.51
N TRP A 45 8.15 9.13 3.46
CA TRP A 45 7.73 10.51 3.44
C TRP A 45 7.91 11.17 4.80
N TRP A 46 9.00 11.91 4.99
CA TRP A 46 9.25 12.67 6.21
C TRP A 46 8.78 14.12 6.05
N VAL A 47 8.02 14.64 7.04
CA VAL A 47 7.75 16.08 7.18
C VAL A 47 8.88 16.67 8.00
N CYS A 48 9.84 17.35 7.37
CA CYS A 48 10.97 17.95 8.08
C CYS A 48 10.49 19.20 8.83
N PRO A 49 10.61 19.29 10.18
CA PRO A 49 10.28 20.51 10.92
C PRO A 49 11.37 21.60 10.81
N LEU A 50 12.48 21.35 10.11
CA LEU A 50 13.62 22.26 10.00
C LEU A 50 14.20 22.24 8.57
N GLU A 51 14.65 23.39 8.10
CA GLU A 51 14.99 23.78 6.71
C GLU A 51 16.08 22.98 5.96
N TYR A 52 16.44 21.77 6.39
CA TYR A 52 17.42 20.95 5.67
C TYR A 52 16.93 19.51 5.59
N GLY A 53 16.21 19.22 4.50
CA GLY A 53 15.56 17.95 4.24
C GLY A 53 16.52 16.89 3.71
N PHE A 54 16.54 15.73 4.37
CA PHE A 54 17.21 14.52 3.91
C PHE A 54 16.25 13.33 4.01
N ILE A 55 16.17 12.53 2.95
CA ILE A 55 15.29 11.36 2.84
C ILE A 55 16.14 10.11 3.01
N PHE A 56 16.05 9.39 4.13
CA PHE A 56 16.78 8.13 4.38
C PHE A 56 16.16 6.91 3.70
N VAL A 57 16.93 5.89 3.33
CA VAL A 57 16.41 4.65 2.73
C VAL A 57 16.72 3.41 3.60
N TRP A 58 15.73 2.82 4.28
CA TRP A 58 15.86 1.59 5.11
C TRP A 58 14.57 0.75 5.23
N TYR A 59 14.69 -0.56 5.45
CA TYR A 59 13.55 -1.49 5.54
C TYR A 59 13.00 -1.62 6.97
N CYS A 60 11.69 -1.85 7.08
CA CYS A 60 10.94 -2.31 8.26
C CYS A 60 10.63 -1.30 9.39
N ASP A 61 9.35 -1.38 9.77
CA ASP A 61 8.65 -0.93 10.98
C ASP A 61 8.62 0.56 11.39
N MET A 62 7.37 1.00 11.54
CA MET A 62 6.88 2.10 12.36
C MET A 62 7.24 3.54 11.95
N LEU A 63 6.15 4.29 11.71
CA LEU A 63 6.05 5.75 11.81
C LEU A 63 7.01 6.57 10.93
N CYS A 64 6.64 6.72 9.65
CA CYS A 64 6.48 8.09 9.19
C CYS A 64 5.05 8.49 9.55
N LEU A 65 4.84 9.69 10.09
CA LEU A 65 3.55 10.18 10.59
C LEU A 65 2.35 10.09 9.62
N ALA A 66 2.51 9.63 8.37
CA ALA A 66 1.48 8.94 7.60
C ALA A 66 2.08 8.26 6.34
N GLY A 67 2.89 7.20 6.47
CA GLY A 67 3.34 6.35 5.35
C GLY A 67 2.19 5.58 4.63
N VAL A 68 1.01 6.16 4.66
CA VAL A 68 -0.29 5.65 4.24
C VAL A 68 -0.54 5.99 2.77
N SER A 69 -0.12 7.19 2.34
CA SER A 69 -0.60 7.81 1.10
C SER A 69 0.50 8.06 0.07
N ARG A 70 1.33 9.10 0.23
CA ARG A 70 2.34 9.51 -0.80
C ARG A 70 3.35 8.42 -1.18
N SER A 71 3.99 7.79 -0.20
CA SER A 71 4.96 6.71 -0.44
C SER A 71 4.28 5.49 -1.08
N THR A 72 3.08 5.16 -0.61
CA THR A 72 2.25 4.07 -1.17
C THR A 72 1.95 4.32 -2.64
N THR A 73 1.57 5.54 -3.01
CA THR A 73 1.30 5.91 -4.41
C THR A 73 2.51 5.67 -5.31
N MET A 74 3.72 6.06 -4.88
CA MET A 74 4.95 5.83 -5.65
C MET A 74 5.28 4.34 -5.79
N VAL A 75 5.11 3.57 -4.73
CA VAL A 75 5.33 2.11 -4.75
C VAL A 75 4.32 1.41 -5.65
N VAL A 76 3.05 1.79 -5.59
CA VAL A 76 1.99 1.25 -6.45
C VAL A 76 2.27 1.56 -7.93
N ALA A 77 2.64 2.80 -8.26
CA ALA A 77 3.01 3.18 -9.63
C ALA A 77 4.21 2.37 -10.16
N TYR A 78 5.19 2.09 -9.29
CA TYR A 78 6.31 1.21 -9.63
C TYR A 78 5.86 -0.23 -9.88
N LEU A 79 5.06 -0.83 -8.98
CA LEU A 79 4.54 -2.20 -9.12
C LEU A 79 3.72 -2.37 -10.41
N MET A 80 2.87 -1.39 -10.73
CA MET A 80 2.10 -1.37 -11.98
C MET A 80 3.00 -1.37 -13.23
N THR A 81 4.19 -0.79 -13.12
CA THR A 81 5.14 -0.68 -14.23
C THR A 81 5.99 -1.94 -14.42
N VAL A 82 6.35 -2.63 -13.34
CA VAL A 82 7.14 -3.88 -13.41
C VAL A 82 6.29 -5.15 -13.57
N THR A 83 4.99 -5.08 -13.26
CA THR A 83 4.05 -6.19 -13.42
C THR A 83 2.99 -5.88 -14.48
N ASN A 84 2.09 -6.85 -14.73
CA ASN A 84 0.92 -6.64 -15.59
C ASN A 84 -0.34 -6.19 -14.83
N TYR A 85 -0.27 -6.03 -13.51
CA TYR A 85 -1.40 -5.67 -12.65
C TYR A 85 -1.82 -4.20 -12.73
N GLY A 86 -3.08 -3.93 -12.38
CA GLY A 86 -3.61 -2.59 -12.21
C GLY A 86 -3.27 -1.99 -10.86
N TRP A 87 -3.73 -0.77 -10.63
CA TRP A 87 -3.47 -0.03 -9.39
C TRP A 87 -4.16 -0.66 -8.18
N GLU A 88 -5.34 -1.25 -8.35
CA GLU A 88 -6.10 -1.88 -7.26
C GLU A 88 -5.43 -3.16 -6.78
N GLU A 89 -5.00 -4.02 -7.70
CA GLU A 89 -4.28 -5.25 -7.36
C GLU A 89 -2.92 -4.91 -6.76
N CYS A 90 -2.19 -3.95 -7.33
CA CYS A 90 -0.92 -3.50 -6.75
C CYS A 90 -1.11 -2.93 -5.34
N LEU A 91 -2.14 -2.11 -5.10
CA LEU A 91 -2.45 -1.57 -3.78
C LEU A 91 -2.84 -2.70 -2.80
N THR A 92 -3.60 -3.68 -3.26
CA THR A 92 -3.99 -4.86 -2.45
C THR A 92 -2.76 -5.68 -2.06
N ALA A 93 -1.83 -5.90 -2.98
CA ALA A 93 -0.57 -6.57 -2.67
C ALA A 93 0.27 -5.80 -1.63
N VAL A 94 0.29 -4.47 -1.69
CA VAL A 94 0.93 -3.65 -0.64
C VAL A 94 0.19 -3.79 0.70
N LYS A 95 -1.16 -3.85 0.69
CA LYS A 95 -1.98 -4.07 1.90
C LYS A 95 -1.72 -5.43 2.56
N ALA A 96 -1.38 -6.46 1.78
CA ALA A 96 -0.98 -7.77 2.32
C ALA A 96 0.24 -7.68 3.26
N VAL A 97 1.15 -6.75 2.97
CA VAL A 97 2.35 -6.50 3.77
C VAL A 97 2.09 -5.42 4.83
N ARG A 98 1.27 -4.40 4.52
CA ARG A 98 0.93 -3.28 5.41
C ARG A 98 -0.55 -2.93 5.32
N SER A 99 -1.36 -3.55 6.17
CA SER A 99 -2.83 -3.47 6.13
C SER A 99 -3.42 -2.05 6.25
N PHE A 100 -2.69 -1.11 6.87
CA PHE A 100 -3.14 0.26 7.12
C PHE A 100 -2.85 1.25 5.97
N VAL A 101 -2.27 0.81 4.84
CA VAL A 101 -2.02 1.71 3.70
C VAL A 101 -3.31 2.10 2.98
N GLY A 102 -3.35 3.32 2.48
CA GLY A 102 -4.52 3.88 1.82
C GLY A 102 -4.23 5.24 1.21
N PRO A 103 -3.80 5.32 -0.07
CA PRO A 103 -3.67 6.58 -0.80
C PRO A 103 -4.94 7.43 -0.68
N ASN A 104 -4.78 8.74 -0.51
CA ASN A 104 -5.92 9.65 -0.53
C ASN A 104 -6.65 9.55 -1.90
N TYR A 105 -7.91 9.99 -1.95
CA TYR A 105 -8.73 9.85 -3.16
C TYR A 105 -8.10 10.51 -4.40
N GLY A 106 -7.44 11.67 -4.24
CA GLY A 106 -6.76 12.35 -5.34
C GLY A 106 -5.60 11.52 -5.92
N PHE A 107 -4.86 10.82 -5.08
CA PHE A 107 -3.80 9.92 -5.54
C PHE A 107 -4.32 8.63 -6.14
N GLN A 108 -5.45 8.10 -5.65
CA GLN A 108 -6.12 6.96 -6.30
C GLN A 108 -6.56 7.35 -7.72
N GLN A 109 -7.13 8.54 -7.90
CA GLN A 109 -7.48 9.08 -9.22
C GLN A 109 -6.24 9.20 -10.11
N GLN A 110 -5.11 9.71 -9.60
CA GLN A 110 -3.87 9.78 -10.37
C GLN A 110 -3.33 8.40 -10.78
N LEU A 111 -3.46 7.38 -9.91
CA LEU A 111 -3.07 6.01 -10.23
C LEU A 111 -3.99 5.40 -11.29
N GLN A 112 -5.29 5.65 -11.21
CA GLN A 112 -6.27 5.23 -12.20
C GLN A 112 -5.99 5.89 -13.56
N GLU A 113 -5.73 7.19 -13.58
CA GLU A 113 -5.33 7.91 -14.80
C GLU A 113 -4.03 7.37 -15.38
N PHE A 114 -3.04 7.08 -14.52
CA PHE A 114 -1.78 6.47 -14.93
C PHE A 114 -2.01 5.09 -15.57
N GLN A 115 -2.86 4.25 -14.98
CA GLN A 115 -3.25 2.96 -15.55
C GLN A 115 -3.88 3.12 -16.94
N MET A 116 -4.79 4.09 -17.11
CA MET A 116 -5.52 4.26 -18.36
C MET A 116 -4.68 4.87 -19.47
N LYS A 117 -3.81 5.83 -19.15
CA LYS A 117 -3.17 6.70 -20.15
C LYS A 117 -1.70 6.39 -20.39
N GLN A 118 -0.96 5.91 -19.39
CA GLN A 118 0.51 5.97 -19.39
C GLN A 118 1.21 4.65 -19.03
N VAL A 119 0.58 3.75 -18.28
CA VAL A 119 1.27 2.55 -17.75
C VAL A 119 1.85 1.65 -18.85
N LEU A 120 1.18 1.54 -20.00
CA LEU A 120 1.66 0.72 -21.12
C LEU A 120 2.93 1.31 -21.74
N GLU A 121 3.00 2.63 -21.88
CA GLU A 121 4.20 3.32 -22.34
C GLU A 121 5.33 3.15 -21.34
N TYR A 122 5.05 3.26 -20.04
CA TYR A 122 6.04 3.07 -18.98
C TYR A 122 6.58 1.64 -18.95
N ARG A 123 5.71 0.63 -19.12
CA ARG A 123 6.11 -0.78 -19.26
C ARG A 123 7.01 -0.98 -20.48
N ALA A 124 6.66 -0.40 -21.62
CA ALA A 124 7.46 -0.48 -22.84
C ALA A 124 8.82 0.20 -22.65
N TRP A 125 8.84 1.41 -22.10
CA TRP A 125 10.04 2.16 -21.77
C TRP A 125 10.97 1.38 -20.83
N LEU A 126 10.44 0.81 -19.75
CA LEU A 126 11.24 0.05 -18.78
C LEU A 126 11.82 -1.22 -19.43
N ARG A 127 11.03 -1.93 -20.24
CA ARG A 127 11.49 -3.11 -20.97
C ARG A 127 12.60 -2.75 -21.96
N THR A 128 12.46 -1.66 -22.71
CA THR A 128 13.49 -1.23 -23.67
C THR A 128 14.77 -0.78 -22.96
N SER A 129 14.66 -0.16 -21.78
CA SER A 129 15.80 0.43 -21.08
C SER A 129 16.59 -0.59 -20.25
N TYR A 130 15.94 -1.64 -19.72
CA TYR A 130 16.53 -2.51 -18.68
C TYR A 130 16.33 -4.02 -18.90
N ARG A 131 15.87 -4.49 -20.07
CA ARG A 131 15.77 -5.94 -20.34
C ARG A 131 17.14 -6.57 -20.64
N PRO A 132 17.37 -7.82 -20.19
CA PRO A 132 16.45 -8.68 -19.42
C PRO A 132 16.38 -8.30 -17.94
N SER A 133 15.16 -8.25 -17.37
CA SER A 133 14.97 -8.04 -15.92
C SER A 133 15.23 -9.36 -15.17
N PRO A 134 16.10 -9.37 -14.14
CA PRO A 134 16.35 -10.57 -13.32
C PRO A 134 15.25 -10.83 -12.28
N PHE A 135 14.28 -9.92 -12.15
CA PHE A 135 13.28 -9.96 -11.09
C PHE A 135 12.03 -10.75 -11.47
N LYS A 136 11.47 -11.45 -10.49
CA LYS A 136 10.22 -12.22 -10.59
C LYS A 136 9.04 -11.42 -10.02
N ASP A 137 8.95 -10.14 -10.37
CA ASP A 137 7.97 -9.22 -9.78
C ASP A 137 6.52 -9.72 -9.94
N GLN A 138 6.20 -10.34 -11.09
CA GLN A 138 4.88 -10.90 -11.35
C GLN A 138 4.51 -12.00 -10.35
N GLU A 139 5.39 -12.99 -10.14
CA GLU A 139 5.19 -14.11 -9.21
C GLU A 139 5.08 -13.60 -7.76
N GLN A 140 5.89 -12.60 -7.39
CA GLN A 140 5.89 -12.03 -6.04
C GLN A 140 4.59 -11.28 -5.71
N VAL A 141 4.09 -10.47 -6.64
CA VAL A 141 2.81 -9.75 -6.44
C VAL A 141 1.65 -10.73 -6.39
N GLU A 142 1.65 -11.77 -7.24
CA GLU A 142 0.64 -12.83 -7.21
C GLU A 142 0.58 -13.53 -5.86
N ALA A 143 1.74 -13.92 -5.31
CA ALA A 143 1.82 -14.55 -3.98
C ALA A 143 1.24 -13.65 -2.86
N LEU A 144 1.48 -12.33 -2.92
CA LEU A 144 0.93 -11.38 -1.95
C LEU A 144 -0.60 -11.25 -2.06
N LEU A 145 -1.15 -11.30 -3.28
CA LEU A 145 -2.60 -11.28 -3.49
C LEU A 145 -3.28 -12.53 -2.93
N SER A 146 -2.68 -13.70 -3.11
CA SER A 146 -3.14 -14.95 -2.50
C SER A 146 -3.14 -14.85 -0.97
N LEU A 147 -2.03 -14.38 -0.39
CA LEU A 147 -1.88 -14.15 1.05
C LEU A 147 -2.96 -13.24 1.63
N TYR A 148 -3.24 -12.12 0.95
CA TYR A 148 -4.29 -11.19 1.39
C TYR A 148 -5.68 -11.84 1.38
N THR A 149 -5.97 -12.64 0.35
CA THR A 149 -7.26 -13.33 0.22
C THR A 149 -7.47 -14.35 1.36
N GLU A 150 -6.42 -15.09 1.72
CA GLU A 150 -6.44 -16.04 2.84
C GLU A 150 -6.67 -15.33 4.19
N GLN A 151 -6.03 -14.18 4.42
CA GLN A 151 -6.22 -13.38 5.63
C GLN A 151 -7.68 -12.90 5.80
N GLN A 152 -8.35 -12.50 4.71
CA GLN A 152 -9.75 -12.05 4.75
C GLN A 152 -10.72 -13.19 5.08
N GLN A 153 -10.48 -14.39 4.54
CA GLN A 153 -11.30 -15.58 4.82
C GLN A 153 -11.19 -16.00 6.29
N GLN A 154 -9.98 -15.95 6.86
CA GLN A 154 -9.77 -16.24 8.29
C GLN A 154 -10.44 -15.20 9.19
N GLY A 155 -10.40 -13.91 8.83
CA GLY A 155 -11.09 -12.85 9.56
C GLY A 155 -12.60 -13.05 9.62
N GLN A 156 -13.22 -13.34 8.48
CA GLN A 156 -14.67 -13.61 8.41
C GLN A 156 -15.07 -14.88 9.18
N GLN A 157 -14.26 -15.93 9.12
CA GLN A 157 -14.52 -17.16 9.86
C GLN A 157 -14.44 -16.92 11.38
N ASN A 158 -13.45 -16.15 11.84
CA ASN A 158 -13.29 -15.80 13.25
C ASN A 158 -14.46 -14.93 13.77
N ASP A 159 -14.94 -13.97 12.98
CA ASP A 159 -16.12 -13.16 13.33
C ASP A 159 -17.40 -14.00 13.41
N LEU A 160 -17.60 -14.93 12.46
CA LEU A 160 -18.73 -15.87 12.48
C LEU A 160 -18.69 -16.80 13.69
N ASP A 161 -17.52 -17.31 14.06
CA ASP A 161 -17.34 -18.15 15.25
C ASP A 161 -17.58 -17.35 16.55
N LEU A 162 -17.13 -16.10 16.63
CA LEU A 162 -17.38 -15.21 17.77
C LEU A 162 -18.88 -14.91 17.93
N MET A 163 -19.60 -14.67 16.83
CA MET A 163 -21.05 -14.47 16.84
C MET A 163 -21.81 -15.76 17.24
N SER A 164 -21.34 -16.92 16.80
CA SER A 164 -21.89 -18.24 17.17
C SER A 164 -21.69 -18.55 18.67
N GLN A 165 -20.53 -18.21 19.23
CA GLN A 165 -20.24 -18.39 20.66
C GLN A 165 -20.94 -17.36 21.56
N GLY A 166 -21.06 -16.10 21.13
CA GLY A 166 -21.82 -15.07 21.84
C GLY A 166 -23.30 -15.42 22.01
N SER A 167 -23.86 -16.15 21.04
CA SER A 167 -25.24 -16.68 21.10
C SER A 167 -25.44 -17.79 22.14
N ARG A 168 -24.36 -18.44 22.62
CA ARG A 168 -24.44 -19.44 23.70
C ARG A 168 -24.37 -18.83 25.10
N ILE A 169 -23.92 -17.58 25.26
CA ILE A 169 -23.70 -16.95 26.58
C ILE A 169 -24.90 -16.10 27.04
N TYR A 170 -25.82 -15.70 26.14
CA TYR A 170 -27.07 -15.03 26.51
C TYR A 170 -28.32 -15.81 26.07
N PRO A 171 -28.80 -16.81 26.84
CA PRO A 171 -30.15 -17.29 26.69
C PRO A 171 -31.07 -16.41 27.57
N LEU A 172 -31.50 -15.25 27.06
CA LEU A 172 -32.54 -14.47 27.75
C LEU A 172 -33.84 -14.52 26.95
N SER A 173 -34.77 -15.30 27.49
CA SER A 173 -36.16 -15.42 27.05
C SER A 173 -36.91 -14.12 27.30
N TYR A 174 -37.63 -13.64 26.28
CA TYR A 174 -38.35 -12.36 26.25
C TYR A 174 -39.59 -12.29 27.16
N HIS A 175 -39.81 -13.29 28.03
CA HIS A 175 -41.09 -13.48 28.72
C HIS A 175 -41.12 -13.09 30.21
N GLN A 176 -40.04 -12.54 30.78
CA GLN A 176 -39.99 -12.27 32.23
C GLN A 176 -40.40 -10.84 32.68
N TYR A 177 -40.77 -9.94 31.76
CA TYR A 177 -41.14 -8.56 32.12
C TYR A 177 -42.65 -8.29 32.24
N SER A 178 -43.53 -9.29 32.06
CA SER A 178 -44.97 -9.09 32.11
C SER A 178 -45.65 -9.82 33.28
N ALA A 179 -45.17 -9.60 34.51
CA ALA A 179 -45.94 -9.94 35.71
C ALA A 179 -45.39 -9.27 36.98
N SER A 180 -45.75 -8.00 37.22
CA SER A 180 -46.13 -7.50 38.56
C SER A 180 -46.25 -5.98 38.54
N GLY A 181 -47.46 -5.47 38.80
CA GLY A 181 -47.73 -4.05 38.95
C GLY A 181 -49.21 -3.75 39.07
N SER A 182 -49.86 -4.30 40.10
CA SER A 182 -51.22 -3.91 40.51
C SER A 182 -51.26 -3.69 42.02
N LYS A 183 -51.99 -2.65 42.43
CA LYS A 183 -52.24 -2.09 43.78
C LYS A 183 -51.15 -1.10 44.23
N ARG A 184 -51.45 0.12 44.68
CA ARG A 184 -52.68 0.69 45.24
C ARG A 184 -53.06 2.00 44.57
#